data_AF-A0A5E4R299-F1
#
_entry.id   AF-A0A5E4R299-F1
#
_cell.length_a   1.000
_cell.length_b   1.000
_cell.length_c   1.000
_cell.angle_alpha   90.00
_cell.angle_beta   90.00
_cell.angle_gamma   90.00
#
_symmetry.space_group_name_H-M   'P 1'
#
loop_
_entity.id
_entity.type
_entity.pdbx_description
1 polymer ?
#
loop_
_entity_poly.entity_id
_entity_poly.type
_entity_poly.pdbx_seq_one_letter_code
_entity_poly.pdbx_strand_id
1 'polypeptide(L)'
;MALDLLYGSLSRIQVPYRRHLWLYHAQDTAGSQCQPFREARFAGHVPYGFQRFGDSSKKLTNSALCDFSSNYRRRQSTEWAPVNVVKPDPPMSINPTEIYHKHVGMLPNYAGHVPGCVFRFGKTYGNDTRDAKRWLRGDFTS
;
A
#
# COMPACT_ATOMS: atom_id res chain seq x y z
N MET A 1 -22.71 47.87 -10.54
CA MET A 1 -21.94 47.45 -11.73
C MET A 1 -20.59 46.97 -11.21
N ALA A 2 -20.46 45.70 -10.78
CA ALA A 2 -20.08 44.56 -11.62
C ALA A 2 -18.74 44.88 -12.34
N LEU A 3 -17.63 44.17 -12.09
CA LEU A 3 -17.47 42.74 -12.32
C LEU A 3 -16.49 42.03 -11.39
N ASP A 4 -16.76 40.74 -11.26
CA ASP A 4 -16.19 39.69 -10.44
C ASP A 4 -15.06 38.90 -11.16
N LEU A 5 -14.14 38.36 -10.34
CA LEU A 5 -13.45 37.05 -10.44
C LEU A 5 -12.46 36.73 -11.59
N LEU A 6 -11.24 36.28 -11.21
CA LEU A 6 -10.63 35.03 -11.69
C LEU A 6 -9.44 34.59 -10.79
N TYR A 7 -9.68 33.51 -10.02
CA TYR A 7 -8.77 32.38 -9.72
C TYR A 7 -7.37 32.65 -9.10
N GLY A 8 -6.97 32.11 -7.95
CA GLY A 8 -7.57 31.07 -7.13
C GLY A 8 -6.75 30.94 -5.84
N SER A 9 -7.46 31.10 -4.73
CA SER A 9 -7.07 30.75 -3.37
C SER A 9 -6.46 29.35 -3.36
N LEU A 10 -5.14 29.23 -3.18
CA LEU A 10 -4.55 27.99 -2.71
C LEU A 10 -4.95 27.86 -1.26
N SER A 11 -6.14 27.30 -1.10
CA SER A 11 -6.62 26.69 0.12
C SER A 11 -5.48 25.88 0.71
N ARG A 12 -4.92 26.39 1.82
CA ARG A 12 -4.38 25.54 2.86
C ARG A 12 -5.46 24.48 3.07
N ILE A 13 -5.24 23.27 2.54
CA ILE A 13 -6.12 22.14 2.78
C ILE A 13 -5.99 21.92 4.28
N GLN A 14 -6.87 22.58 5.01
CA GLN A 14 -7.16 22.28 6.39
C GLN A 14 -7.85 20.94 6.33
N VAL A 15 -7.03 19.88 6.40
CA VAL A 15 -7.49 18.51 6.54
C VAL A 15 -8.51 18.53 7.70
N PRO A 16 -9.76 18.08 7.48
CA PRO A 16 -10.82 18.23 8.47
C PRO A 16 -10.65 17.16 9.55
N TYR A 17 -9.56 17.23 10.31
CA TYR A 17 -9.36 16.44 11.51
C TYR A 17 -8.94 17.35 12.65
N ARG A 18 -9.71 18.44 12.86
CA ARG A 18 -9.56 19.31 14.04
C ARG A 18 -10.85 19.45 14.86
N ARG A 19 -11.85 18.59 14.62
CA ARG A 19 -13.08 18.50 15.44
C ARG A 19 -13.38 17.11 16.02
N HIS A 20 -12.61 16.08 15.67
CA HIS A 20 -12.75 14.76 16.30
C HIS A 20 -11.55 14.30 17.12
N LEU A 21 -10.43 15.03 17.16
CA LEU A 21 -9.35 14.69 18.11
C LEU A 21 -9.66 15.09 19.57
N TRP A 22 -10.57 16.04 19.80
CA TRP A 22 -10.91 16.47 21.17
C TRP A 22 -11.76 15.44 21.94
N LEU A 23 -12.41 14.50 21.25
CA LEU A 23 -13.19 13.44 21.90
C LEU A 23 -12.38 12.17 22.15
N TYR A 24 -11.27 11.95 21.42
CA TYR A 24 -10.41 10.79 21.65
C TYR A 24 -9.36 11.00 22.75
N HIS A 25 -8.92 12.23 23.00
CA HIS A 25 -7.95 12.51 24.08
C HIS A 25 -8.62 12.82 25.44
N ALA A 26 -9.91 13.17 25.46
CA ALA A 26 -10.62 13.52 26.70
C ALA A 26 -11.17 12.29 27.47
N GLN A 27 -11.04 11.08 26.93
CA GLN A 27 -11.43 9.85 27.63
C GLN A 27 -10.26 9.17 28.35
N ASP A 28 -9.02 9.65 28.20
CA ASP A 28 -7.84 9.02 28.79
C ASP A 28 -7.53 9.51 30.22
N THR A 29 -8.08 10.67 30.64
CA THR A 29 -7.91 11.21 32.01
C THR A 29 -8.99 10.78 32.99
N ALA A 30 -9.99 10.03 32.54
CA ALA A 30 -11.03 9.47 33.40
C ALA A 30 -11.15 7.96 33.15
N GLY A 31 -10.14 7.22 33.61
CA GLY A 31 -10.24 5.79 33.89
C GLY A 31 -10.89 4.95 32.80
N SER A 32 -10.24 4.81 31.64
CA SER A 32 -10.45 3.65 30.77
C SER A 32 -9.93 2.39 31.50
N GLN A 33 -10.61 2.01 32.57
CA GLN A 33 -10.36 0.81 33.32
C GLN A 33 -10.75 -0.32 32.38
N CYS A 34 -9.77 -0.95 31.74
CA CYS A 34 -10.02 -2.19 31.03
C CYS A 34 -10.71 -3.09 32.06
N GLN A 35 -11.90 -3.55 31.71
CA GLN A 35 -12.74 -4.29 32.63
C GLN A 35 -11.93 -5.51 33.10
N PRO A 36 -11.78 -5.72 34.41
CA PRO A 36 -11.02 -6.87 34.89
C PRO A 36 -11.74 -8.14 34.42
N PHE A 37 -11.03 -8.95 33.67
CA PHE A 37 -11.38 -10.31 33.31
C PHE A 37 -11.74 -11.09 34.59
N ARG A 38 -13.02 -11.47 34.67
CA ARG A 38 -13.65 -11.96 35.91
C ARG A 38 -13.54 -13.47 36.10
N GLU A 39 -13.16 -14.22 35.06
CA GLU A 39 -12.99 -15.65 35.18
C GLU A 39 -11.64 -15.97 35.81
N ALA A 40 -11.64 -16.82 36.82
CA ALA A 40 -10.47 -17.02 37.65
C ALA A 40 -9.32 -17.77 36.94
N ARG A 41 -9.59 -18.39 35.79
CA ARG A 41 -8.69 -19.31 35.08
C ARG A 41 -8.96 -19.27 33.58
N PHE A 42 -8.33 -18.34 32.88
CA PHE A 42 -8.25 -18.38 31.43
C PHE A 42 -7.16 -19.36 31.01
N ALA A 43 -7.51 -20.41 30.26
CA ALA A 43 -6.59 -21.45 29.80
C ALA A 43 -6.13 -21.28 28.34
N GLY A 44 -6.64 -20.25 27.65
CA GLY A 44 -6.29 -19.94 26.26
C GLY A 44 -5.03 -19.07 26.14
N HIS A 45 -4.67 -18.76 24.90
CA HIS A 45 -3.56 -17.87 24.59
C HIS A 45 -3.86 -16.41 25.02
N VAL A 46 -2.94 -15.80 25.79
CA VAL A 46 -3.02 -14.41 26.22
C VAL A 46 -2.03 -13.55 25.41
N PRO A 47 -2.50 -12.59 24.58
CA PRO A 47 -1.60 -11.70 23.84
C PRO A 47 -0.76 -10.86 24.80
N TYR A 48 0.53 -10.65 24.51
CA TYR A 48 1.52 -10.03 25.43
C TYR A 48 1.77 -10.78 26.75
N GLY A 49 1.24 -12.00 26.93
CA GLY A 49 1.42 -12.77 28.16
C GLY A 49 2.87 -13.17 28.45
N PHE A 50 3.70 -13.36 27.41
CA PHE A 50 5.11 -13.76 27.57
C PHE A 50 5.95 -12.73 28.33
N GLN A 51 5.72 -11.43 28.10
CA GLN A 51 6.45 -10.35 28.77
C GLN A 51 6.13 -10.25 30.26
N ARG A 52 5.04 -10.89 30.70
CA ARG A 52 4.51 -10.82 32.08
C ARG A 52 4.67 -12.16 32.82
N PHE A 53 5.68 -12.94 32.45
CA PHE A 53 6.01 -14.19 33.13
C PHE A 53 6.26 -13.97 34.63
N GLY A 54 5.71 -14.87 35.48
CA GLY A 54 5.83 -14.79 36.94
C GLY A 54 4.68 -14.09 37.66
N ASP A 55 3.80 -13.37 36.95
CA ASP A 55 2.56 -12.85 37.52
C ASP A 55 1.50 -13.95 37.70
N SER A 56 0.58 -13.76 38.66
CA SER A 56 -0.57 -14.64 38.82
C SER A 56 -1.49 -14.57 37.60
N SER A 57 -2.12 -15.70 37.23
CA SER A 57 -2.94 -15.81 36.00
C SER A 57 -3.95 -14.67 35.84
N LYS A 58 -4.63 -14.26 36.91
CA LYS A 58 -5.57 -13.12 36.89
C LYS A 58 -4.89 -11.79 36.57
N LYS A 59 -3.77 -11.49 37.23
CA LYS A 59 -3.03 -10.23 37.06
C LYS A 59 -2.41 -10.16 35.66
N LEU A 60 -1.81 -11.26 35.21
CA LEU A 60 -1.24 -11.42 33.88
C LEU A 60 -2.30 -11.18 32.81
N THR A 61 -3.43 -11.89 32.87
CA THR A 61 -4.50 -11.77 31.86
C THR A 61 -5.08 -10.36 31.81
N ASN A 62 -5.37 -9.75 32.96
CA ASN A 62 -5.92 -8.40 33.03
C ASN A 62 -5.00 -7.34 32.44
N SER A 63 -3.73 -7.34 32.87
CA SER A 63 -2.75 -6.36 32.39
C SER A 63 -2.42 -6.57 30.90
N ALA A 64 -2.28 -7.81 30.46
CA ALA A 64 -1.98 -8.12 29.07
C ALA A 64 -3.13 -7.75 28.10
N LEU A 65 -4.40 -7.97 28.51
CA LEU A 65 -5.56 -7.54 27.73
C LEU A 65 -5.73 -6.00 27.70
N CYS A 66 -5.36 -5.31 28.79
CA CYS A 66 -5.27 -3.86 28.82
C CYS A 66 -4.26 -3.33 27.79
N ASP A 67 -3.04 -3.86 27.82
CA ASP A 67 -1.97 -3.47 26.90
C ASP A 67 -2.36 -3.77 25.45
N PHE A 68 -2.97 -4.94 25.22
CA PHE A 68 -3.45 -5.30 23.89
C PHE A 68 -4.48 -4.31 23.37
N SER A 69 -5.50 -3.99 24.17
CA SER A 69 -6.59 -3.09 23.78
C SER A 69 -6.08 -1.68 23.51
N SER A 70 -5.20 -1.15 24.38
CA SER A 70 -4.61 0.18 24.23
C SER A 70 -3.69 0.29 23.00
N ASN A 71 -2.81 -0.70 22.79
CA ASN A 71 -1.95 -0.74 21.61
C ASN A 71 -2.75 -0.90 20.33
N TYR A 72 -3.79 -1.75 20.34
CA TYR A 72 -4.67 -1.93 19.20
C TYR A 72 -5.39 -0.62 18.81
N ARG A 73 -5.95 0.10 19.79
CA ARG A 73 -6.62 1.39 19.57
C ARG A 73 -5.67 2.46 19.03
N ARG A 74 -4.44 2.53 19.56
CA ARG A 74 -3.38 3.44 19.06
C ARG A 74 -2.98 3.15 17.62
N ARG A 75 -2.91 1.86 17.24
CA ARG A 75 -2.61 1.47 15.86
C ARG A 75 -3.74 1.86 14.93
N GLN A 76 -5.00 1.60 15.30
CA GLN A 76 -6.15 2.01 14.50
C GLN A 76 -6.22 3.54 14.30
N SER A 77 -5.86 4.35 15.30
CA SER A 77 -5.82 5.81 15.13
C SER A 77 -4.74 6.28 14.16
N THR A 78 -3.70 5.47 13.93
CA THR A 78 -2.59 5.78 13.01
C THR A 78 -2.80 5.17 11.62
N GLU A 79 -3.64 4.14 11.48
CA GLU A 79 -3.95 3.49 10.21
C GLU A 79 -4.63 4.43 9.20
N TRP A 80 -5.50 5.32 9.70
CA TRP A 80 -6.21 6.32 8.90
C TRP A 80 -5.49 7.67 8.83
N ALA A 81 -4.35 7.81 9.52
CA ALA A 81 -3.52 8.97 9.37
C ALA A 81 -2.79 8.85 8.02
N PRO A 82 -2.83 9.86 7.14
CA PRO A 82 -2.03 9.83 5.93
C PRO A 82 -0.57 9.68 6.34
N VAL A 83 0.04 8.55 5.99
CA VAL A 83 1.47 8.37 6.19
C VAL A 83 2.13 9.39 5.27
N ASN A 84 2.72 10.44 5.83
CA ASN A 84 3.56 11.37 5.10
C ASN A 84 4.88 10.67 4.76
N VAL A 85 4.82 9.65 3.90
CA VAL A 85 6.01 9.13 3.23
C VAL A 85 6.36 10.16 2.18
N VAL A 86 7.29 11.06 2.50
CA VAL A 86 7.96 11.88 1.48
C VAL A 86 8.83 10.93 0.67
N LYS A 87 8.22 10.20 -0.26
CA LYS A 87 8.95 9.42 -1.25
C LYS A 87 9.25 10.40 -2.39
N PRO A 88 10.51 10.61 -2.77
CA PRO A 88 10.80 11.39 -3.97
C PRO A 88 10.06 10.72 -5.13
N ASP A 89 9.34 11.52 -5.92
CA ASP A 89 8.66 11.02 -7.11
C ASP A 89 9.68 10.26 -7.96
N PRO A 90 9.37 9.03 -8.41
CA PRO A 90 10.28 8.34 -9.31
C PRO A 90 10.51 9.23 -10.54
N PRO A 91 11.75 9.33 -11.05
CA PRO A 91 12.01 10.11 -12.24
C PRO A 91 11.06 9.64 -13.34
N MET A 92 10.28 10.57 -13.89
CA MET A 92 9.38 10.30 -14.98
C MET A 92 10.22 9.77 -16.15
N SER A 93 10.16 8.46 -16.42
CA SER A 93 10.86 7.87 -17.55
C SER A 93 10.15 8.34 -18.82
N ILE A 94 10.71 9.35 -19.49
CA ILE A 94 10.23 9.91 -20.77
C ILE A 94 10.51 8.93 -21.93
N ASN A 95 11.17 7.79 -21.65
CA ASN A 95 11.39 6.79 -22.67
C ASN A 95 10.03 6.23 -23.11
N PRO A 96 9.73 6.19 -24.42
CA PRO A 96 8.54 5.53 -24.90
C PRO A 96 8.53 4.12 -24.32
N THR A 97 7.37 3.70 -23.80
CA THR A 97 7.14 2.34 -23.29
C THR A 97 7.08 1.36 -24.46
N GLU A 98 8.15 1.30 -25.25
CA GLU A 98 8.27 0.37 -26.35
C GLU A 98 8.57 -1.01 -25.77
N ILE A 99 7.53 -1.85 -25.73
CA ILE A 99 7.59 -3.21 -25.21
C ILE A 99 8.56 -4.08 -26.03
N TYR A 100 8.76 -3.74 -27.31
CA TYR A 100 9.63 -4.45 -28.24
C TYR A 100 10.79 -3.55 -28.67
N HIS A 101 12.00 -4.11 -28.73
CA HIS A 101 13.18 -3.39 -29.21
C HIS A 101 13.23 -3.37 -30.74
N LYS A 102 13.59 -2.23 -31.34
CA LYS A 102 13.67 -2.09 -32.82
C LYS A 102 14.86 -2.78 -33.47
N HIS A 103 15.97 -2.87 -32.75
CA HIS A 103 17.27 -3.31 -33.30
C HIS A 103 17.75 -4.63 -32.72
N VAL A 104 17.17 -5.07 -31.60
CA VAL A 104 17.56 -6.29 -30.88
C VAL A 104 16.36 -7.21 -30.85
N GLY A 105 16.60 -8.50 -31.14
CA GLY A 105 15.58 -9.52 -31.05
C GLY A 105 15.17 -9.79 -29.61
N MET A 106 14.03 -10.43 -29.42
CA MET A 106 13.60 -10.91 -28.11
C MET A 106 14.54 -12.02 -27.63
N LEU A 107 14.70 -12.11 -26.30
CA LEU A 107 15.47 -13.16 -25.68
C LEU A 107 14.85 -14.53 -26.01
N PRO A 108 15.64 -15.56 -26.36
CA PRO A 108 15.11 -16.89 -26.70
C PRO A 108 14.18 -17.53 -25.66
N ASN A 109 14.25 -17.10 -24.39
CA ASN A 109 13.40 -17.57 -23.29
C ASN A 109 12.26 -16.60 -22.94
N TYR A 110 11.94 -15.65 -23.82
CA TYR A 110 10.78 -14.78 -23.62
C TYR A 110 9.49 -15.58 -23.79
N ALA A 111 8.76 -15.75 -22.69
CA ALA A 111 7.50 -16.51 -22.65
C ALA A 111 6.24 -15.66 -22.92
N GLY A 112 6.39 -14.35 -23.17
CA GLY A 112 5.27 -13.46 -23.47
C GLY A 112 4.82 -13.53 -24.93
N HIS A 113 3.78 -12.77 -25.26
CA HIS A 113 3.21 -12.74 -26.61
C HIS A 113 4.08 -11.92 -27.59
N VAL A 114 4.33 -12.50 -28.77
CA VAL A 114 4.98 -11.84 -29.90
C VAL A 114 4.01 -11.80 -31.09
N PRO A 115 3.58 -10.61 -31.55
CA PRO A 115 2.64 -10.49 -32.65
C PRO A 115 3.22 -11.05 -33.96
N GLY A 116 2.41 -11.82 -34.69
CA GLY A 116 2.78 -12.40 -35.98
C GLY A 116 3.78 -13.56 -35.94
N CYS A 117 4.32 -13.92 -34.77
CA CYS A 117 5.34 -14.96 -34.63
C CYS A 117 4.87 -16.34 -35.13
N VAL A 118 3.58 -16.65 -34.97
CA VAL A 118 3.01 -17.95 -35.39
C VAL A 118 2.92 -18.12 -36.91
N PHE A 119 2.96 -17.03 -37.68
CA PHE A 119 2.84 -17.04 -39.14
C PHE A 119 4.19 -16.86 -39.86
N ARG A 120 5.28 -16.72 -39.10
CA ARG A 120 6.61 -16.43 -39.63
C ARG A 120 7.51 -17.64 -39.42
N PHE A 121 8.15 -18.09 -40.49
CA PHE A 121 8.98 -19.31 -40.50
C PHE A 121 10.28 -19.09 -41.27
N GLY A 122 11.27 -19.96 -41.02
CA GLY A 122 12.56 -19.94 -41.73
C GLY A 122 13.60 -18.97 -41.17
N LYS A 123 13.33 -18.29 -40.06
CA LYS A 123 14.28 -17.42 -39.34
C LYS A 123 14.46 -17.90 -37.90
N THR A 124 15.59 -17.56 -37.28
CA THR A 124 15.80 -17.77 -35.84
C THR A 124 14.91 -16.84 -35.04
N TYR A 125 14.50 -17.26 -33.84
CA TYR A 125 13.59 -16.51 -32.96
C TYR A 125 14.05 -15.05 -32.75
N GLY A 126 15.34 -14.84 -32.50
CA GLY A 126 15.89 -13.50 -32.33
C GLY A 126 15.76 -12.63 -33.59
N ASN A 127 15.98 -13.19 -34.79
CA ASN A 127 15.86 -12.41 -36.01
C ASN A 127 14.39 -12.14 -36.39
N ASP A 128 13.48 -13.03 -36.00
CA ASP A 128 12.07 -12.88 -36.28
C ASP A 128 11.39 -11.80 -35.41
N THR A 129 11.85 -11.66 -34.18
CA THR A 129 11.24 -10.79 -33.16
C THR A 129 11.76 -9.35 -33.11
N ARG A 130 12.81 -9.00 -33.88
CA ARG A 130 13.39 -7.63 -33.98
C ARG A 130 12.37 -6.57 -34.42
N ASP A 131 11.45 -6.95 -35.29
CA ASP A 131 10.34 -6.10 -35.72
C ASP A 131 9.04 -6.87 -35.52
N ALA A 132 8.72 -7.14 -34.26
CA ALA A 132 7.47 -7.82 -33.91
C ALA A 132 6.26 -6.94 -34.29
N LYS A 133 6.38 -5.62 -34.12
CA LYS A 133 5.30 -4.66 -34.41
C LYS A 133 4.97 -4.56 -35.90
N ARG A 134 5.89 -4.97 -36.77
CA ARG A 134 5.70 -5.10 -38.22
C ARG A 134 4.36 -5.70 -38.63
N TRP A 135 3.99 -6.77 -37.94
CA TRP A 135 2.74 -7.50 -38.19
C TRP A 135 1.49 -6.64 -37.97
N LEU A 136 1.54 -5.68 -37.04
CA LEU A 136 0.45 -4.74 -36.79
C LEU A 136 0.36 -3.61 -37.82
N ARG A 137 1.46 -3.30 -38.51
CA ARG A 137 1.53 -2.26 -39.55
C ARG A 137 1.11 -2.76 -40.93
N GLY A 138 1.08 -4.08 -41.14
CA GLY A 138 0.70 -4.70 -42.43
C GLY A 138 1.77 -4.59 -43.52
N ASP A 139 3.01 -4.26 -43.14
CA ASP A 139 4.13 -4.21 -44.08
C ASP A 139 4.82 -5.59 -44.13
N PHE A 140 4.60 -6.39 -45.20
CA PHE A 140 5.01 -7.80 -45.25
C PHE A 140 6.31 -8.08 -46.04
N THR A 141 6.99 -7.06 -46.56
CA THR A 141 8.14 -7.18 -47.47
C THR A 141 9.47 -7.39 -46.74
N SER A 142 10.11 -8.56 -46.84
CA SER A 142 11.35 -8.85 -46.08
C SER A 142 12.44 -7.79 -46.20
#